data_AF-C6G9R1-F1
#
_entry.id   AF-C6G9R1-F1
#
_cell.length_a   1.000
_cell.length_b   1.000
_cell.length_c   1.000
_cell.angle_alpha   90.00
_cell.angle_beta   90.00
_cell.angle_gamma   90.00
#
_symmetry.space_group_name_H-M   'P 1'
#
loop_
_entity.id
_entity.type
_entity.pdbx_description
1 polymer ?
#
loop_
_entity_poly.entity_id
_entity_poly.type
_entity_poly.pdbx_seq_one_letter_code
_entity_poly.pdbx_strand_id
1 'polypeptide(L)'
;MRMPKLKQENHLRLKKPCANCPFKKEGAIELAPGRLEGIINDIVENDMTTFHCHKTVHSKSGGEWDEEGNYAPSGQESMCAGAAAYLMKIGRPTVAMRIAFAFGYAKVSDWDEAQTLVIEPLVQGGVNESASMESIEFIEPITEEKNGREQAQH
;
A
#
# COMPACT_ATOMS: atom_id res chain seq x y z
N MET A 1 -28.88 5.36 -10.06
CA MET A 1 -28.45 6.75 -9.80
C MET A 1 -27.08 6.94 -10.43
N ARG A 2 -26.93 7.77 -11.47
CA ARG A 2 -25.64 7.98 -12.16
C ARG A 2 -24.91 9.10 -11.42
N MET A 3 -23.87 8.77 -10.67
CA MET A 3 -23.07 9.80 -9.99
C MET A 3 -22.48 10.75 -11.03
N PRO A 4 -22.55 12.07 -10.84
CA PRO A 4 -21.92 13.02 -11.74
C PRO A 4 -20.41 12.75 -11.75
N LYS A 5 -19.81 12.71 -12.95
CA LYS A 5 -18.35 12.65 -13.11
C LYS A 5 -17.78 13.99 -12.64
N LEU A 6 -17.44 14.08 -11.36
CA LEU A 6 -16.65 15.19 -10.84
C LEU A 6 -15.36 15.27 -11.66
N LYS A 7 -15.06 16.45 -12.22
CA LYS A 7 -13.76 16.76 -12.82
C LYS A 7 -12.72 16.43 -11.74
N GLN A 8 -11.83 15.47 -12.01
CA GLN A 8 -11.03 14.76 -11.00
C GLN A 8 -9.96 15.65 -10.34
N GLU A 9 -10.38 16.63 -9.55
CA GLU A 9 -9.61 17.18 -8.43
C GLU A 9 -9.71 16.18 -7.27
N ASN A 10 -9.24 14.96 -7.51
CA ASN A 10 -9.25 13.90 -6.52
C ASN A 10 -7.81 13.63 -6.09
N HIS A 11 -7.61 13.54 -4.78
CA HIS A 11 -6.35 13.17 -4.15
C HIS A 11 -5.74 11.87 -4.74
N LEU A 12 -6.57 10.94 -5.23
CA LEU A 12 -6.15 9.66 -5.81
C LEU A 12 -6.11 9.64 -7.36
N ARG A 13 -6.02 10.81 -8.01
CA ARG A 13 -6.06 10.91 -9.49
C ARG A 13 -4.85 10.32 -10.21
N LEU A 14 -3.69 10.22 -9.55
CA LEU A 14 -2.47 9.71 -10.17
C LEU A 14 -2.44 8.18 -10.14
N LYS A 15 -2.43 7.56 -11.32
CA LYS A 15 -2.43 6.10 -11.49
C LYS A 15 -1.10 5.52 -11.97
N LYS A 16 -0.20 6.37 -12.46
CA LYS A 16 1.13 5.98 -12.95
C LYS A 16 2.23 6.77 -12.22
N PRO A 17 3.33 6.13 -11.80
CA PRO A 17 4.46 6.84 -11.22
C PRO A 17 5.03 7.82 -12.25
N CYS A 18 5.46 8.99 -11.79
CA CYS A 18 6.09 9.96 -12.67
C CYS A 18 7.48 9.49 -13.13
N ALA A 19 8.01 10.11 -14.20
CA ALA A 19 9.27 9.72 -14.84
C ALA A 19 10.43 9.43 -13.86
N ASN A 20 10.64 10.31 -12.87
CA ASN A 20 11.67 10.26 -11.83
C ASN A 20 11.11 9.93 -10.44
N CYS A 21 10.09 9.07 -10.35
CA CYS A 21 9.49 8.70 -9.07
C CYS A 21 10.49 7.91 -8.21
N PRO A 22 10.64 8.22 -6.90
CA PRO A 22 11.51 7.47 -5.99
C PRO A 22 11.21 5.97 -5.93
N PHE A 23 9.96 5.58 -6.17
CA PHE A 23 9.52 4.19 -6.10
C PHE A 23 9.79 3.40 -7.38
N LYS A 24 10.22 4.02 -8.49
CA LYS A 24 10.44 3.28 -9.74
C LYS A 24 11.64 2.34 -9.62
N LYS A 25 11.56 1.17 -10.27
CA LYS A 25 12.70 0.25 -10.43
C LYS A 25 13.83 0.89 -11.26
N GLU A 26 13.45 1.63 -12.29
CA GLU A 26 14.37 2.23 -13.26
C GLU A 26 14.10 3.72 -13.46
N GLY A 27 15.18 4.52 -13.50
CA GLY A 27 15.12 5.97 -13.69
C GLY A 27 14.53 6.72 -12.49
N ALA A 28 14.60 6.13 -11.30
CA ALA A 28 14.27 6.82 -10.05
C ALA A 28 15.24 7.99 -9.81
N ILE A 29 14.77 9.01 -9.09
CA ILE A 29 15.63 10.06 -8.58
C ILE A 29 16.57 9.51 -7.51
N GLU A 30 17.82 9.96 -7.49
CA GLU A 30 18.75 9.64 -6.41
C GLU A 30 18.30 10.32 -5.12
N LEU A 31 18.17 9.53 -4.06
CA LEU A 31 17.86 10.02 -2.72
C LEU A 31 19.08 9.83 -1.81
N ALA A 32 19.16 10.64 -0.76
CA ALA A 32 20.15 10.42 0.28
C ALA A 32 20.01 9.01 0.88
N PRO A 33 21.11 8.35 1.30
CA PRO A 33 21.06 7.01 1.88
C PRO A 33 20.04 6.91 3.02
N GLY A 34 19.21 5.86 3.02
CA GLY A 34 18.17 5.63 4.03
C GLY A 34 16.87 6.40 3.82
N ARG A 35 16.82 7.36 2.88
CA ARG A 35 15.63 8.21 2.70
C ARG A 35 14.46 7.43 2.09
N LEU A 36 14.71 6.52 1.16
CA LEU A 36 13.65 5.72 0.54
C LEU A 36 13.03 4.77 1.56
N GLU A 37 13.87 4.12 2.37
CA GLU A 37 13.49 3.24 3.45
C GLU A 37 12.66 3.97 4.50
N GLY A 38 13.06 5.19 4.87
CA GLY A 38 12.27 6.05 5.76
C GLY A 38 10.88 6.35 5.19
N ILE A 39 10.80 6.73 3.91
CA ILE A 39 9.50 6.98 3.24
C ILE A 39 8.65 5.70 3.24
N ILE A 40 9.24 4.54 2.97
CA ILE A 40 8.54 3.25 2.97
C ILE A 40 8.00 2.94 4.37
N ASN A 41 8.82 3.09 5.41
CA ASN A 41 8.38 2.85 6.79
C ASN A 41 7.21 3.77 7.16
N ASP A 42 7.31 5.07 6.84
CA ASP A 42 6.24 6.04 7.13
C ASP A 42 4.90 5.63 6.51
N ILE A 43 4.88 5.26 5.22
CA ILE A 43 3.64 4.90 4.52
C ILE A 43 3.09 3.52 4.91
N VAL A 44 3.97 2.63 5.40
CA VAL A 44 3.58 1.27 5.83
C VAL A 44 3.07 1.29 7.26
N GLU A 45 3.66 2.08 8.15
CA GLU A 45 3.26 2.17 9.56
C GLU A 45 2.02 3.04 9.78
N ASN A 46 1.83 4.08 8.96
CA ASN A 46 0.74 5.03 9.10
C ASN A 46 -0.17 5.08 7.85
N ASP A 47 -1.28 4.34 7.90
CA ASP A 47 -2.24 4.27 6.80
C ASP A 47 -3.28 5.41 6.79
N MET A 48 -3.24 6.30 7.80
CA MET A 48 -4.12 7.47 7.90
C MET A 48 -3.63 8.63 7.01
N THR A 49 -2.35 8.65 6.66
CA THR A 49 -1.74 9.68 5.82
C THR A 49 -1.31 9.10 4.47
N THR A 50 -0.93 9.97 3.54
CA THR A 50 -0.45 9.58 2.23
C THR A 50 0.84 10.29 1.90
N PHE A 51 1.73 9.62 1.17
CA PHE A 51 2.88 10.29 0.60
C PHE A 51 2.45 11.12 -0.62
N HIS A 52 2.60 12.45 -0.54
CA HIS A 52 2.25 13.34 -1.63
C HIS A 52 3.25 13.23 -2.80
N CYS A 53 2.75 13.36 -4.02
CA CYS A 53 3.60 13.38 -5.19
C CYS A 53 4.43 14.66 -5.22
N HIS A 54 5.76 14.55 -5.31
CA HIS A 54 6.65 15.72 -5.39
C HIS A 54 6.33 16.60 -6.60
N LYS A 55 5.85 16.02 -7.71
CA LYS A 55 5.40 16.82 -8.87
C LYS A 55 4.14 17.63 -8.63
N THR A 56 3.26 17.20 -7.72
CA THR A 56 2.07 18.00 -7.37
C THR A 56 2.40 19.03 -6.31
N VAL A 57 3.23 18.65 -5.34
CA VAL A 57 3.72 19.54 -4.29
C VAL A 57 4.50 20.72 -4.88
N HIS A 58 5.39 20.48 -5.84
CA HIS A 58 6.16 21.51 -6.53
C HIS A 58 5.54 21.96 -7.87
N SER A 59 4.23 21.78 -8.05
CA SER A 59 3.54 22.30 -9.23
C SER A 59 3.13 23.76 -9.04
N LYS A 60 2.77 24.44 -10.13
CA LYS A 60 2.16 25.79 -10.09
C LYS A 60 0.87 25.85 -9.27
N SER A 61 0.20 24.72 -9.07
CA SER A 61 -1.03 24.59 -8.29
C SER A 61 -0.78 23.99 -6.90
N GLY A 62 0.47 23.67 -6.54
CA GLY A 62 0.81 23.14 -5.23
C GLY A 62 0.80 24.22 -4.16
N GLY A 63 0.95 23.78 -2.91
CA GLY A 63 1.14 24.65 -1.75
C GLY A 63 2.37 25.57 -1.79
N GLU A 64 2.51 26.34 -0.72
CA GLU A 64 3.57 27.33 -0.54
C GLU A 64 4.67 26.79 0.40
N TRP A 65 5.90 27.23 0.15
CA TRP A 65 7.05 26.96 1.01
C TRP A 65 7.47 28.27 1.67
N ASP A 66 7.61 28.27 3.00
CA ASP A 66 8.13 29.42 3.72
C ASP A 66 9.67 29.48 3.67
N GLU A 67 10.23 30.57 4.21
CA GLU A 67 11.68 30.80 4.24
C GLU A 67 12.42 29.80 5.16
N GLU A 68 11.71 29.14 6.06
CA GLU A 68 12.22 28.13 6.99
C GLU A 68 12.19 26.71 6.40
N GLY A 69 11.57 26.54 5.22
CA GLY A 69 11.44 25.27 4.52
C GLY A 69 10.23 24.44 4.95
N ASN A 70 9.27 25.01 5.69
CA ASN A 70 8.00 24.36 5.98
C ASN A 70 7.06 24.46 4.78
N TYR A 71 6.21 23.45 4.62
CA TYR A 71 5.26 23.35 3.52
C TYR A 71 3.81 23.55 3.98
N ALA A 72 3.12 24.50 3.36
CA ALA A 72 1.68 24.74 3.55
C ALA A 72 0.91 24.21 2.33
N PRO A 73 0.11 23.11 2.45
CA PRO A 73 -0.54 22.47 1.32
C PRO A 73 -1.65 23.34 0.71
N SER A 74 -1.82 23.30 -0.61
CA SER A 74 -2.91 24.00 -1.31
C SER A 74 -4.21 23.18 -1.37
N GLY A 75 -4.14 21.88 -1.07
CA GLY A 75 -5.24 20.93 -1.24
C GLY A 75 -5.29 20.29 -2.64
N GLN A 76 -4.40 20.70 -3.55
CA GLN A 76 -4.30 20.13 -4.90
C GLN A 76 -3.28 19.00 -5.00
N GLU A 77 -2.60 18.67 -3.90
CA GLU A 77 -1.63 17.59 -3.81
C GLU A 77 -2.31 16.24 -4.04
N SER A 78 -1.72 15.44 -4.93
CA SER A 78 -2.13 14.05 -5.09
C SER A 78 -1.30 13.13 -4.23
N MET A 79 -1.91 12.00 -3.86
CA MET A 79 -1.15 10.83 -3.46
C MET A 79 -0.19 10.41 -4.59
N CYS A 80 1.04 10.08 -4.21
CA CYS A 80 2.04 9.54 -5.11
C CYS A 80 1.59 8.16 -5.63
N ALA A 81 1.45 8.04 -6.96
CA ALA A 81 1.08 6.78 -7.59
C ALA A 81 2.10 5.66 -7.36
N GLY A 82 3.39 5.99 -7.20
CA GLY A 82 4.43 5.02 -6.89
C GLY A 82 4.28 4.44 -5.48
N ALA A 83 4.01 5.31 -4.50
CA ALA A 83 3.72 4.89 -3.13
C ALA A 83 2.40 4.09 -3.05
N ALA A 84 1.36 4.55 -3.76
CA ALA A 84 0.10 3.81 -3.85
C ALA A 84 0.30 2.41 -4.44
N ALA A 85 1.03 2.29 -5.54
CA ALA A 85 1.35 1.00 -6.16
C ALA A 85 2.15 0.10 -5.22
N TYR A 86 3.15 0.63 -4.50
CA TYR A 86 3.89 -0.12 -3.50
C TYR A 86 2.97 -0.67 -2.39
N LEU A 87 2.09 0.16 -1.84
CA LEU A 87 1.11 -0.23 -0.83
C LEU A 87 0.12 -1.28 -1.34
N MET A 88 -0.26 -1.20 -2.63
CA MET A 88 -1.10 -2.22 -3.26
C MET A 88 -0.37 -3.57 -3.37
N LYS A 89 0.93 -3.60 -3.69
CA LYS A 89 1.72 -4.84 -3.77
C LYS A 89 1.76 -5.59 -2.44
N ILE A 90 1.83 -4.86 -1.33
CA ILE A 90 1.84 -5.46 0.02
C ILE A 90 0.43 -5.63 0.61
N GLY A 91 -0.63 -5.30 -0.13
CA GLY A 91 -2.01 -5.40 0.34
C GLY A 91 -2.38 -4.46 1.50
N ARG A 92 -1.69 -3.32 1.64
CA ARG A 92 -1.91 -2.33 2.72
C ARG A 92 -2.33 -0.95 2.18
N PRO A 93 -3.48 -0.82 1.52
CA PRO A 93 -3.96 0.48 1.03
C PRO A 93 -4.25 1.44 2.20
N THR A 94 -4.00 2.73 1.99
CA THR A 94 -4.33 3.77 2.98
C THR A 94 -5.83 3.85 3.23
N VAL A 95 -6.24 4.48 4.33
CA VAL A 95 -7.66 4.75 4.63
C VAL A 95 -8.33 5.53 3.49
N ALA A 96 -7.65 6.53 2.93
CA ALA A 96 -8.15 7.30 1.80
C ALA A 96 -8.45 6.41 0.58
N MET A 97 -7.56 5.46 0.27
CA MET A 97 -7.77 4.47 -0.80
C MET A 97 -8.94 3.55 -0.50
N ARG A 98 -9.02 3.01 0.72
CA ARG A 98 -10.11 2.11 1.14
C ARG A 98 -11.48 2.78 1.05
N ILE A 99 -11.59 4.03 1.51
CA ILE A 99 -12.80 4.84 1.38
C ILE A 99 -13.12 5.04 -0.11
N ALA A 100 -12.14 5.41 -0.93
CA ALA A 100 -12.37 5.59 -2.36
C ALA A 100 -12.81 4.31 -3.07
N PHE A 101 -12.32 3.13 -2.64
CA PHE A 101 -12.79 1.84 -3.13
C PHE A 101 -14.25 1.57 -2.74
N ALA A 102 -14.59 1.77 -1.47
CA ALA A 102 -15.94 1.54 -0.95
C ALA A 102 -17.00 2.40 -1.67
N PHE A 103 -16.65 3.64 -1.99
CA PHE A 103 -17.55 4.58 -2.69
C PHE A 103 -17.41 4.56 -4.22
N GLY A 104 -16.53 3.71 -4.78
CA GLY A 104 -16.34 3.60 -6.24
C GLY A 104 -15.64 4.80 -6.90
N TYR A 105 -14.95 5.63 -6.12
CA TYR A 105 -14.13 6.73 -6.64
C TYR A 105 -12.77 6.27 -7.19
N ALA A 106 -12.31 5.09 -6.78
CA ALA A 106 -11.16 4.40 -7.31
C ALA A 106 -11.45 2.89 -7.37
N LYS A 107 -10.68 2.16 -8.18
CA LYS A 107 -10.69 0.70 -8.21
C LYS A 107 -9.39 0.16 -7.63
N VAL A 108 -9.47 -1.02 -7.02
CA VAL A 108 -8.28 -1.78 -6.56
C VAL A 108 -7.29 -1.95 -7.72
N SER A 109 -7.81 -2.23 -8.92
CA SER A 109 -7.02 -2.45 -10.14
C SER A 109 -6.44 -1.17 -10.76
N ASP A 110 -6.73 0.03 -10.22
CA ASP A 110 -6.29 1.28 -10.84
C ASP A 110 -4.76 1.43 -10.87
N TRP A 111 -4.03 0.69 -10.03
CA TRP A 111 -2.58 0.75 -9.92
C TRP A 111 -1.87 -0.53 -10.41
N ASP A 112 -2.56 -1.49 -11.00
CA ASP A 112 -1.96 -2.79 -11.42
C ASP A 112 -0.76 -2.61 -12.36
N GLU A 113 -0.91 -1.76 -13.38
CA GLU A 113 0.21 -1.43 -14.27
C GLU A 113 1.38 -0.80 -13.50
N ALA A 114 1.09 0.08 -12.55
CA ALA A 114 2.11 0.76 -11.75
C ALA A 114 2.86 -0.19 -10.81
N GLN A 115 2.23 -1.27 -10.34
CA GLN A 115 2.89 -2.28 -9.50
C GLN A 115 4.08 -2.95 -10.22
N THR A 116 4.00 -3.09 -11.54
CA THR A 116 5.10 -3.65 -12.36
C THR A 116 6.30 -2.72 -12.47
N LEU A 117 6.08 -1.41 -12.33
CA LEU A 117 7.08 -0.35 -12.53
C LEU A 117 7.81 0.06 -11.24
N VAL A 118 7.27 -0.31 -10.09
CA VAL A 118 7.81 0.08 -8.78
C VAL A 118 8.60 -1.04 -8.13
N ILE A 119 9.55 -0.64 -7.27
CA ILE A 119 10.40 -1.53 -6.47
C ILE A 119 9.61 -2.67 -5.82
N GLU A 120 10.30 -3.78 -5.56
CA GLU A 120 9.71 -4.88 -4.78
C GLU A 120 9.64 -4.51 -3.30
N PRO A 121 8.63 -5.03 -2.56
CA PRO A 121 8.54 -4.84 -1.13
C PRO A 121 9.82 -5.26 -0.41
N LEU A 122 10.31 -4.39 0.48
CA LEU A 122 11.46 -4.68 1.32
C LEU A 122 11.08 -5.54 2.54
N VAL A 123 9.77 -5.68 2.77
CA VAL A 123 9.18 -6.49 3.85
C VAL A 123 8.73 -7.83 3.25
N GLN A 124 9.55 -8.87 3.38
CA GLN A 124 9.10 -10.24 3.11
C GLN A 124 8.24 -10.71 4.30
N GLY A 125 6.92 -10.67 4.13
CA GLY A 125 5.97 -11.10 5.14
C GLY A 125 4.63 -11.53 4.55
N GLY A 126 4.56 -12.76 4.05
CA GLY A 126 3.35 -13.59 4.19
C GLY A 126 2.28 -13.59 3.10
N VAL A 127 2.63 -13.56 1.81
CA VAL A 127 1.74 -14.18 0.79
C VAL A 127 2.46 -15.38 0.19
N ASN A 128 2.06 -16.56 0.63
CA ASN A 128 2.48 -17.84 0.07
C ASN A 128 1.82 -18.00 -1.31
N GLU A 129 2.41 -17.40 -2.33
CA GLU A 129 2.03 -17.60 -3.73
C GLU A 129 2.74 -18.85 -4.28
N SER A 130 2.52 -19.99 -3.62
CA SER A 130 2.96 -21.32 -4.07
C SER A 130 2.35 -22.46 -3.25
N ALA A 131 1.02 -22.50 -3.12
CA ALA A 131 0.35 -23.78 -2.88
C ALA A 131 -0.03 -24.37 -4.25
N SER A 132 0.95 -25.00 -4.89
CA SER A 132 0.67 -26.02 -5.91
C SER A 132 -0.30 -27.01 -5.29
N MET A 133 -1.44 -27.19 -5.94
CA MET A 133 -2.48 -28.14 -5.59
C MET A 133 -1.97 -29.55 -5.88
N GLU A 134 -1.06 -30.06 -5.05
CA GLU A 134 -0.69 -31.47 -5.02
C GLU A 134 -0.56 -31.93 -3.56
N SER A 135 -1.29 -33.00 -3.25
CA SER A 135 -1.17 -33.86 -2.05
C SER A 135 -1.56 -33.23 -0.69
N ILE A 136 -2.86 -33.24 -0.41
CA ILE A 136 -3.36 -33.36 0.97
C ILE A 136 -3.19 -34.84 1.34
N GLU A 137 -2.16 -35.19 2.10
CA GLU A 137 -2.13 -36.49 2.76
C GLU A 137 -3.09 -36.47 3.95
N PHE A 138 -3.98 -37.45 3.92
CA PHE A 138 -5.06 -37.70 4.86
C PHE A 138 -4.47 -38.09 6.21
N ILE A 139 -4.52 -37.19 7.21
CA ILE A 139 -4.15 -37.56 8.59
C ILE A 139 -5.30 -38.42 9.16
N GLU A 140 -5.00 -39.69 9.44
CA GLU A 140 -5.96 -40.63 10.04
C GLU A 140 -6.37 -40.20 11.47
N PRO A 141 -7.63 -40.45 11.89
CA PRO A 141 -8.12 -40.02 13.19
C PRO A 141 -7.54 -40.89 14.32
N ILE A 142 -7.05 -40.22 15.36
CA ILE A 142 -6.60 -40.83 16.61
C ILE A 142 -7.81 -41.46 17.31
N THR A 143 -7.74 -42.77 17.58
CA THR A 143 -8.78 -43.48 18.33
C THR A 143 -8.56 -43.30 19.84
N GLU A 144 -9.61 -42.91 20.56
CA GLU A 144 -9.62 -42.83 22.03
C GLU A 144 -9.57 -44.25 22.65
N GLU A 145 -8.45 -44.59 23.30
CA GLU A 145 -8.41 -45.72 24.23
C GLU A 145 -8.91 -45.29 25.61
N LYS A 146 -10.07 -45.84 26.00
CA LYS A 146 -10.55 -45.86 27.39
C LYS A 146 -9.82 -46.95 28.18
N ASN A 147 -9.19 -46.57 29.29
CA ASN A 147 -8.94 -47.43 30.46
C ASN A 147 -8.66 -46.48 31.64
N GLY A 148 -9.34 -46.44 32.79
CA GLY A 148 -10.07 -47.48 33.51
C GLY A 148 -9.41 -47.64 34.89
N ARG A 149 -10.08 -47.15 35.96
CA ARG A 149 -9.81 -47.40 37.42
C ARG A 149 -8.52 -46.74 37.96
N GLU A 150 -8.37 -46.34 39.22
CA GLU A 150 -9.00 -46.70 40.48
C GLU A 150 -8.73 -45.63 41.57
N GLN A 151 -9.76 -45.30 42.32
CA GLN A 151 -9.87 -44.97 43.76
C GLN A 151 -8.66 -44.45 44.60
N ALA A 152 -9.04 -43.45 45.42
CA ALA A 152 -8.82 -43.35 46.87
C ALA A 152 -7.77 -42.37 47.42
N GLN A 153 -8.16 -41.81 48.59
CA GLN A 153 -7.38 -41.14 49.63
C GLN A 153 -7.20 -39.62 49.41
N HIS A 154 -7.50 -38.73 50.36
CA HIS A 154 -7.87 -38.84 51.78
C HIS A 154 -8.55 -37.54 52.23
#